data_AF-A0A9P9LEI3-F1
#
_entry.id   AF-A0A9P9LEI3-F1
#
_cell.length_a   1.000
_cell.length_b   1.000
_cell.length_c   1.000
_cell.angle_alpha   90.00
_cell.angle_beta   90.00
_cell.angle_gamma   90.00
#
_symmetry.space_group_name_H-M   'P 1'
#
loop_
_entity.id
_entity.type
_entity.pdbx_description
1 polymer ?
#
loop_
_entity_poly.entity_id
_entity_poly.type
_entity_poly.pdbx_seq_one_letter_code
_entity_poly.pdbx_strand_id
1 'polypeptide(L)'
;MTNQSTPKEISAMAAMSSLKRDPMGMYDLGSDGVLRSFSGPYKHDVIDAIGLSPRQIKELVDLEPWTQEKEDKFRGVDGRKVTDRQQLFEPPLDSRKPDDTDESLEKGRAWAEEKNRELREQIEKDEREGVDVAEKYTCTMAVSNYDVRPRDVE
;
A
#
# COMPACT_ATOMS: atom_id res chain seq x y z
N MET A 1 -37.49 15.76 -5.22
CA MET A 1 -36.10 16.03 -4.82
C MET A 1 -35.46 14.69 -4.55
N THR A 2 -34.69 14.16 -5.50
CA THR A 2 -34.07 12.84 -5.41
C THR A 2 -32.93 12.91 -4.39
N ASN A 3 -33.13 12.25 -3.24
CA ASN A 3 -32.07 11.93 -2.29
C ASN A 3 -31.10 10.97 -3.00
N GLN A 4 -30.11 11.50 -3.72
CA GLN A 4 -28.94 10.73 -4.09
C GLN A 4 -28.07 10.63 -2.84
N SER A 5 -28.40 9.70 -1.96
CA SER A 5 -27.43 9.18 -1.01
C SER A 5 -26.34 8.52 -1.85
N THR A 6 -25.29 9.27 -2.15
CA THR A 6 -24.04 8.72 -2.68
C THR A 6 -23.67 7.54 -1.78
N PRO A 7 -23.46 6.32 -2.32
CA PRO A 7 -22.93 5.23 -1.51
C PRO A 7 -21.70 5.74 -0.80
N LYS A 8 -21.64 5.63 0.54
CA LYS A 8 -20.44 5.97 1.29
C LYS A 8 -19.31 5.13 0.69
N GLU A 9 -18.39 5.77 -0.03
CA GLU A 9 -17.17 5.11 -0.52
C GLU A 9 -16.52 4.41 0.67
N ILE A 10 -16.25 3.11 0.51
CA ILE A 10 -15.53 2.33 1.50
C ILE A 10 -14.12 2.90 1.67
N SER A 11 -13.52 2.76 2.85
CA SER A 11 -12.15 3.22 3.09
C SER A 11 -11.15 2.46 2.22
N ALA A 12 -9.96 3.02 2.04
CA ALA A 12 -8.90 2.34 1.29
C ALA A 12 -8.51 0.99 1.91
N MET A 13 -8.52 0.89 3.24
CA MET A 13 -8.28 -0.37 3.96
C MET A 13 -9.37 -1.42 3.70
N ALA A 14 -10.64 -1.00 3.61
CA ALA A 14 -11.73 -1.90 3.25
C ALA A 14 -11.62 -2.36 1.79
N ALA A 15 -11.22 -1.47 0.88
CA ALA A 15 -10.94 -1.81 -0.51
C ALA A 15 -9.77 -2.82 -0.60
N MET A 16 -8.67 -2.58 0.12
CA MET A 16 -7.54 -3.51 0.19
C MET A 16 -7.95 -4.89 0.73
N SER A 17 -8.77 -4.92 1.78
CA SER A 17 -9.25 -6.17 2.40
C SER A 17 -10.23 -6.96 1.52
N SER A 18 -10.80 -6.33 0.50
CA SER A 18 -11.71 -7.00 -0.45
C SER A 18 -10.98 -7.78 -1.55
N LEU A 19 -9.70 -7.48 -1.79
CA LEU A 19 -8.87 -8.19 -2.75
C LEU A 19 -8.50 -9.58 -2.24
N LYS A 20 -8.38 -10.54 -3.15
CA LYS A 20 -7.76 -11.84 -2.84
C LYS A 20 -6.36 -11.60 -2.25
N ARG A 21 -5.95 -12.49 -1.35
CA ARG A 21 -4.65 -12.44 -0.70
C ARG A 21 -3.96 -13.78 -0.83
N ASP A 22 -2.75 -13.75 -1.37
CA ASP A 22 -1.80 -14.84 -1.22
C ASP A 22 -1.06 -14.70 0.13
N PRO A 23 -0.90 -15.76 0.93
CA PRO A 23 -0.21 -15.68 2.22
C PRO A 23 1.24 -15.20 2.13
N MET A 24 1.92 -15.47 1.01
CA MET A 24 3.31 -15.06 0.73
C MET A 24 3.38 -13.88 -0.24
N GLY A 25 2.23 -13.36 -0.67
CA GLY A 25 2.10 -12.26 -1.59
C GLY A 25 2.17 -10.89 -0.92
N MET A 26 1.96 -9.85 -1.73
CA MET A 26 1.96 -8.46 -1.28
C MET A 26 0.88 -7.62 -1.95
N TYR A 27 0.61 -6.44 -1.38
CA TYR A 27 -0.16 -5.40 -2.02
C TYR A 27 0.77 -4.28 -2.50
N ASP A 28 0.50 -3.72 -3.67
CA ASP A 28 1.22 -2.55 -4.18
C ASP A 28 0.26 -1.58 -4.85
N LEU A 29 0.45 -0.28 -4.59
CA LEU A 29 -0.30 0.79 -5.24
C LEU A 29 0.49 1.30 -6.44
N GLY A 30 -0.01 0.99 -7.64
CA GLY A 30 0.59 1.45 -8.89
C GLY A 30 0.47 2.96 -9.11
N SER A 31 1.36 3.53 -9.92
CA SER A 31 1.32 4.94 -10.34
C SER A 31 0.02 5.33 -11.07
N ASP A 32 -0.70 4.34 -11.59
CA ASP A 32 -2.01 4.46 -12.22
C ASP A 32 -3.19 4.50 -11.23
N GLY A 33 -2.93 4.42 -9.92
CA GLY A 33 -3.95 4.46 -8.87
C GLY A 33 -4.67 3.13 -8.66
N VAL A 34 -4.17 2.05 -9.24
CA VAL A 34 -4.71 0.70 -9.07
C VAL A 34 -3.94 -0.02 -7.97
N LEU A 35 -4.68 -0.47 -6.95
CA LEU A 35 -4.15 -1.34 -5.91
C LEU A 35 -4.20 -2.79 -6.39
N ARG A 36 -3.05 -3.46 -6.39
CA ARG A 36 -2.90 -4.82 -6.89
C ARG A 36 -2.46 -5.75 -5.77
N SER A 37 -3.01 -6.96 -5.77
CA SER A 37 -2.50 -8.07 -4.98
C SER A 37 -1.66 -8.98 -5.86
N PHE A 38 -0.44 -9.26 -5.41
CA PHE A 38 0.52 -10.09 -6.10
C PHE A 38 0.63 -11.46 -5.43
N SER A 39 0.80 -12.50 -6.23
CA SER A 39 1.20 -13.82 -5.74
C SER A 39 2.63 -13.79 -5.21
N GLY A 40 2.97 -14.71 -4.33
CA GLY A 40 4.34 -14.91 -3.90
C GLY A 40 4.72 -16.40 -3.89
N PRO A 41 5.97 -16.71 -3.55
CA PRO A 41 7.06 -15.76 -3.34
C PRO A 41 7.89 -15.47 -4.60
N TYR A 42 7.70 -16.20 -5.71
CA TYR A 42 8.65 -16.17 -6.83
C TYR A 42 8.26 -15.22 -7.98
N LYS A 43 7.00 -15.22 -8.42
CA LYS A 43 6.60 -14.66 -9.72
C LYS A 43 5.96 -13.27 -9.65
N HIS A 44 5.45 -12.86 -8.49
CA HIS A 44 4.71 -11.61 -8.32
C HIS A 44 3.67 -11.39 -9.45
N ASP A 45 2.85 -12.40 -9.71
CA ASP A 45 1.75 -12.29 -10.68
C ASP A 45 0.57 -11.57 -10.02
N VAL A 46 -0.11 -10.68 -10.74
CA VAL A 46 -1.30 -10.02 -10.21
C VAL A 46 -2.45 -11.03 -10.10
N ILE A 47 -2.88 -11.32 -8.88
CA ILE A 47 -3.99 -12.26 -8.61
C ILE A 47 -5.33 -11.55 -8.47
N ASP A 48 -5.30 -10.26 -8.12
CA ASP A 48 -6.48 -9.40 -8.02
C ASP A 48 -6.10 -7.93 -8.08
N ALA A 49 -7.02 -7.07 -8.49
CA ALA A 49 -6.77 -5.65 -8.65
C ALA A 49 -8.04 -4.81 -8.47
N ILE A 50 -7.90 -3.61 -7.91
CA ILE A 50 -9.00 -2.65 -7.76
C ILE A 50 -8.49 -1.23 -8.04
N GLY A 51 -9.22 -0.49 -8.88
CA GLY A 51 -9.00 0.92 -9.10
C GLY A 51 -9.47 1.74 -7.89
N LEU A 52 -8.58 2.51 -7.28
CA LEU A 52 -8.91 3.35 -6.12
C LEU A 52 -9.32 4.75 -6.54
N SER A 53 -10.20 5.38 -5.77
CA SER A 53 -10.51 6.81 -5.95
C SER A 53 -9.37 7.69 -5.45
N PRO A 54 -9.28 8.97 -5.89
CA PRO A 54 -8.25 9.90 -5.40
C PRO A 54 -8.24 10.02 -3.86
N ARG A 55 -9.42 9.92 -3.25
CA ARG A 55 -9.56 9.90 -1.79
C ARG A 55 -8.92 8.66 -1.17
N GLN A 56 -9.19 7.47 -1.71
CA GLN A 56 -8.62 6.22 -1.22
C GLN A 56 -7.10 6.16 -1.45
N ILE A 57 -6.62 6.67 -2.59
CA ILE A 57 -5.19 6.82 -2.88
C ILE A 57 -4.54 7.69 -1.79
N LYS A 58 -5.13 8.84 -1.48
CA LYS A 58 -4.67 9.70 -0.39
C LYS A 58 -4.62 8.95 0.95
N GLU A 59 -5.69 8.23 1.31
CA GLU A 59 -5.75 7.46 2.55
C GLU A 59 -4.60 6.43 2.67
N LEU A 60 -4.14 5.82 1.57
CA LEU A 60 -2.98 4.91 1.59
C LEU A 60 -1.64 5.65 1.61
N VAL A 61 -1.49 6.71 0.83
CA VAL A 61 -0.23 7.47 0.75
C VAL A 61 0.08 8.18 2.07
N ASP A 62 -0.95 8.60 2.81
CA ASP A 62 -0.81 9.21 4.14
C ASP A 62 -0.34 8.21 5.21
N LEU A 63 -0.31 6.90 4.93
CA LEU A 63 0.27 5.90 5.85
C LEU A 63 1.79 5.95 5.90
N GLU A 64 2.41 6.62 4.93
CA GLU A 64 3.86 6.73 4.82
C GLU A 64 4.32 8.18 4.98
N PRO A 65 5.59 8.42 5.35
CA PRO A 65 6.15 9.77 5.32
C PRO A 65 6.01 10.38 3.94
N TRP A 66 5.64 11.65 3.92
CA TRP A 66 5.52 12.39 2.68
C TRP A 66 6.86 12.69 2.05
N THR A 67 6.84 12.63 0.73
CA THR A 67 7.90 13.09 -0.14
C THR A 67 7.27 13.81 -1.34
N GLN A 68 7.97 14.80 -1.89
CA GLN A 68 7.56 15.51 -3.11
C GLN A 68 7.29 14.51 -4.26
N GLU A 69 8.11 13.46 -4.36
CA GLU A 69 7.96 12.40 -5.36
C GLU A 69 6.60 11.68 -5.26
N LYS A 70 6.14 11.33 -4.06
CA LYS A 70 4.82 10.69 -3.86
C LYS A 70 3.68 11.61 -4.24
N GLU A 71 3.77 12.87 -3.84
CA GLU A 71 2.77 13.86 -4.19
C GLU A 71 2.66 14.02 -5.71
N ASP A 72 3.77 14.19 -6.40
CA ASP A 72 3.79 14.35 -7.86
C ASP A 72 3.35 13.06 -8.57
N LYS A 73 3.71 11.90 -8.04
CA LYS A 73 3.30 10.58 -8.58
C LYS A 73 1.79 10.37 -8.56
N PHE A 74 1.10 10.79 -7.49
CA PHE A 74 -0.31 10.50 -7.29
C PHE A 74 -1.26 11.69 -7.55
N ARG A 75 -0.72 12.86 -7.88
CA ARG A 75 -1.51 14.07 -8.15
C ARG A 75 -2.47 13.87 -9.32
N GLY A 76 -3.76 14.02 -9.04
CA GLY A 76 -4.83 13.91 -10.05
C GLY A 76 -5.09 12.49 -10.56
N VAL A 77 -4.45 11.48 -9.96
CA VAL A 77 -4.63 10.07 -10.33
C VAL A 77 -5.98 9.56 -9.81
N ASP A 78 -6.73 8.87 -10.67
CA ASP A 78 -7.98 8.19 -10.33
C ASP A 78 -7.98 6.79 -10.95
N GLY A 79 -7.64 5.79 -10.16
CA GLY A 79 -7.51 4.40 -10.61
C GLY A 79 -8.83 3.79 -11.05
N ARG A 80 -9.99 4.37 -10.68
CA ARG A 80 -11.30 3.91 -11.17
C ARG A 80 -11.48 4.15 -12.67
N LYS A 81 -10.65 5.00 -13.27
CA LYS A 81 -10.61 5.22 -14.73
C LYS A 81 -9.89 4.09 -15.48
N VAL A 82 -9.15 3.23 -14.78
CA VAL A 82 -8.50 2.06 -15.36
C VAL A 82 -9.52 0.92 -15.40
N THR A 83 -10.27 0.83 -16.50
CA THR A 83 -11.33 -0.17 -16.68
C THR A 83 -10.89 -1.35 -17.55
N ASP A 84 -9.81 -1.19 -18.31
CA ASP A 84 -9.30 -2.26 -19.17
C ASP A 84 -8.70 -3.38 -18.33
N ARG A 85 -9.12 -4.62 -18.63
CA ARG A 85 -8.69 -5.80 -17.87
C ARG A 85 -7.20 -6.04 -18.02
N GLN A 86 -6.62 -5.79 -19.19
CA GLN A 86 -5.19 -5.99 -19.39
C GLN A 86 -4.41 -5.00 -18.53
N GLN A 87 -4.78 -3.72 -18.53
CA GLN A 87 -4.14 -2.70 -17.69
C GLN A 87 -4.26 -2.98 -16.18
N LEU A 88 -5.38 -3.57 -15.73
CA LEU A 88 -5.54 -3.95 -14.32
C LEU A 88 -4.55 -5.04 -13.88
N PHE A 89 -4.31 -6.04 -14.72
CA PHE A 89 -3.51 -7.23 -14.38
C PHE A 89 -2.06 -7.18 -14.90
N GLU A 90 -1.75 -6.28 -15.83
CA GLU A 90 -0.40 -6.02 -16.34
C GLU A 90 0.05 -4.63 -15.87
N PRO A 91 0.76 -4.53 -14.73
CA PRO A 91 1.20 -3.24 -14.21
C PRO A 91 2.17 -2.57 -15.19
N PRO A 92 2.24 -1.23 -15.19
CA PRO A 92 3.29 -0.48 -15.86
C PRO A 92 4.68 -1.02 -15.50
N LEU A 93 5.64 -0.92 -16.43
CA LEU A 93 6.99 -1.45 -16.22
C LEU A 93 7.68 -0.86 -14.97
N ASP A 94 7.39 0.40 -14.61
CA ASP A 94 7.90 1.02 -13.39
C ASP A 94 7.31 0.42 -12.10
N SER A 95 6.14 -0.18 -12.19
CA SER A 95 5.38 -0.76 -11.08
C SER A 95 5.49 -2.29 -11.04
N ARG A 96 6.18 -2.92 -12.01
CA ARG A 96 6.39 -4.37 -12.03
C ARG A 96 7.50 -4.75 -11.05
N LYS A 97 7.15 -5.59 -10.07
CA LYS A 97 8.12 -6.19 -9.15
C LYS A 97 8.95 -7.26 -9.89
N PRO A 98 10.28 -7.33 -9.67
CA PRO A 98 11.11 -8.38 -10.26
C PRO A 98 10.81 -9.73 -9.63
N ASP A 99 10.92 -10.82 -10.40
CA ASP A 99 10.82 -12.19 -9.89
C ASP A 99 11.92 -12.46 -8.86
N ASP A 100 11.58 -13.13 -7.77
CA ASP A 100 12.55 -13.58 -6.78
C ASP A 100 13.22 -14.89 -7.19
N THR A 101 14.49 -15.02 -6.82
CA THR A 101 15.27 -16.26 -6.91
C THR A 101 15.35 -16.94 -5.55
N ASP A 102 15.63 -18.26 -5.50
CA ASP A 102 15.85 -18.96 -4.22
C ASP A 102 16.92 -18.30 -3.34
N GLU A 103 18.00 -17.81 -3.95
CA GLU A 103 19.05 -17.07 -3.24
C GLU A 103 18.50 -15.77 -2.62
N SER A 104 17.70 -15.00 -3.37
CA SER A 104 17.09 -13.76 -2.86
C SER A 104 16.09 -14.04 -1.74
N LEU A 105 15.31 -15.13 -1.84
CA LEU A 105 14.37 -15.53 -0.80
C LEU A 105 15.09 -16.01 0.46
N GLU A 106 16.21 -16.73 0.32
CA GLU A 106 17.02 -17.13 1.47
C GLU A 106 17.63 -15.90 2.17
N LYS A 107 18.20 -14.97 1.41
CA LYS A 107 18.70 -13.71 1.96
C LYS A 107 17.59 -12.90 2.63
N GLY A 108 16.40 -12.84 2.01
CA GLY A 108 15.23 -12.17 2.56
C GLY A 108 14.77 -12.79 3.88
N ARG A 109 14.73 -14.12 3.96
CA ARG A 109 14.42 -14.86 5.20
C ARG A 109 15.45 -14.59 6.29
N ALA A 110 16.74 -14.73 5.98
CA ALA A 110 17.82 -14.50 6.94
C ALA A 110 17.81 -13.05 7.47
N TRP A 111 17.58 -12.08 6.59
CA TRP A 111 17.41 -10.67 6.97
C TRP A 111 16.20 -10.46 7.87
N ALA A 112 15.04 -11.04 7.52
CA ALA A 112 13.83 -10.93 8.33
C ALA A 112 14.00 -11.59 9.70
N GLU A 113 14.66 -12.75 9.78
CA GLU A 113 14.97 -13.42 11.05
C GLU A 113 15.88 -12.57 11.95
N GLU A 114 16.90 -11.95 11.37
CA GLU A 114 17.78 -11.00 12.06
C GLU A 114 17.02 -9.77 12.55
N LYS A 115 16.26 -9.09 11.68
CA LYS A 115 15.48 -7.91 12.05
C LYS A 115 14.41 -8.22 13.09
N ASN A 116 13.77 -9.38 13.01
CA ASN A 116 12.82 -9.81 14.02
C ASN A 116 13.50 -10.12 15.36
N ARG A 117 14.74 -10.61 15.35
CA ARG A 117 15.53 -10.80 16.58
C ARG A 117 15.85 -9.46 17.23
N GLU A 118 16.41 -8.52 16.46
CA GLU A 118 16.72 -7.16 16.93
C GLU A 118 15.48 -6.45 17.49
N LEU A 119 14.34 -6.55 16.78
CA LEU A 119 13.09 -5.94 17.22
C LEU A 119 12.59 -6.53 18.54
N ARG A 120 12.68 -7.86 18.73
CA ARG A 120 12.29 -8.51 20.00
C ARG A 120 13.17 -8.05 21.16
N GLU A 121 14.49 -7.96 20.95
CA GLU A 121 15.43 -7.46 21.97
C GLU A 121 15.15 -6.00 22.33
N GLN A 122 14.82 -5.16 21.34
CA GLN A 122 14.46 -3.77 21.57
C GLN A 122 13.14 -3.64 22.34
N ILE A 123 12.12 -4.45 22.01
CA ILE A 123 10.85 -4.47 22.72
C ILE A 123 11.06 -4.87 24.18
N GLU A 124 11.83 -5.94 24.47
CA GLU A 124 12.13 -6.35 25.85
C GLU A 124 12.84 -5.24 26.64
N LYS A 125 13.77 -4.53 25.98
CA LYS A 125 14.46 -3.39 26.58
C LYS A 125 13.50 -2.26 26.90
N ASP A 126 12.64 -1.89 25.96
CA ASP A 126 11.64 -0.83 26.13
C ASP A 126 10.67 -1.17 27.27
N GLU A 127 10.20 -2.42 27.37
CA GLU A 127 9.36 -2.90 28.48
C GLU A 127 10.08 -2.78 29.83
N ARG A 128 11.37 -3.12 29.88
CA ARG A 128 12.20 -2.98 31.09
C ARG A 128 12.42 -1.53 31.50
N GLU A 129 12.53 -0.63 30.53
CA GLU A 129 12.66 0.81 30.74
C GLU A 129 11.31 1.48 31.06
N GLY A 130 10.21 0.73 31.06
CA GLY A 130 8.87 1.22 31.40
C GLY A 130 8.21 2.02 30.27
N VAL A 131 8.67 1.84 29.03
CA VAL A 131 8.08 2.46 27.84
C VAL A 131 6.75 1.77 27.51
N ASP A 132 5.72 2.54 27.15
CA ASP A 132 4.49 1.99 26.60
C ASP A 132 4.76 1.44 25.19
N VAL A 133 5.07 0.15 25.11
CA VAL A 133 5.37 -0.54 23.84
C VAL A 133 4.16 -0.60 22.92
N ALA A 134 2.94 -0.66 23.48
CA ALA A 134 1.74 -0.66 22.67
C ALA A 134 1.62 0.69 21.96
N GLU A 135 1.77 1.81 22.66
CA GLU A 135 1.75 3.14 22.06
C GLU A 135 2.92 3.35 21.08
N LYS A 136 4.15 3.04 21.48
CA LYS A 136 5.37 3.27 20.67
C LYS A 136 5.35 2.51 19.33
N TYR A 137 4.88 1.27 19.33
CA TYR A 137 4.83 0.42 18.14
C TYR A 137 3.43 0.36 17.51
N THR A 138 2.47 1.14 18.00
CA THR A 138 1.21 1.32 17.29
C THR A 138 1.50 1.99 15.96
N CYS A 139 0.95 1.42 14.89
CA CYS A 139 0.93 2.07 13.59
C CYS A 139 -0.06 3.26 13.65
N THR A 140 0.37 4.38 14.23
CA THR A 140 -0.42 5.62 14.25
C THR A 140 -0.37 6.24 12.87
N MET A 141 -1.53 6.26 12.19
CA MET A 141 -1.74 6.93 10.91
C MET A 141 -1.55 8.43 11.11
N ALA A 142 -0.37 8.97 10.81
CA ALA A 142 -0.21 10.41 10.72
C ALA A 142 -0.94 10.89 9.45
N VAL A 143 -2.21 11.26 9.59
CA VAL A 143 -2.98 11.81 8.46
C VAL A 143 -2.31 13.10 8.05
N SER A 144 -1.71 13.09 6.87
CA SER A 144 -1.02 14.27 6.40
C SER A 144 -1.96 15.26 5.70
N ASN A 145 -1.63 16.54 5.78
CA ASN A 145 -2.41 17.65 5.26
C ASN A 145 -2.29 17.83 3.72
N TYR A 146 -1.72 16.87 2.99
CA TYR A 146 -1.45 17.00 1.56
C TYR A 146 -2.70 16.84 0.69
N ASP A 147 -2.72 17.60 -0.42
CA ASP A 147 -3.81 17.58 -1.39
C ASP A 147 -3.34 16.97 -2.73
N VAL A 148 -3.77 15.73 -2.98
CA VAL A 148 -3.52 14.99 -4.23
C VAL A 148 -4.57 15.29 -5.31
N ARG A 149 -5.51 16.21 -5.07
CA ARG A 149 -6.47 16.62 -6.10
C ARG A 149 -5.75 17.28 -7.29
N PRO A 150 -6.38 17.29 -8.48
CA PRO A 150 -5.88 18.05 -9.61
C PRO A 150 -5.62 19.51 -9.22
N ARG A 151 -4.55 20.12 -9.75
CA ARG A 151 -4.39 21.58 -9.66
C ARG A 151 -5.42 22.23 -10.57
N ASP A 152 -6.11 23.26 -10.08
CA ASP A 152 -6.96 24.09 -10.93
C ASP A 152 -6.08 24.70 -12.03
N VAL A 153 -6.51 24.52 -13.28
CA VAL A 153 -5.89 25.16 -14.44
C VAL A 153 -6.46 26.58 -14.53
N GLU A 154 -5.64 27.57 -14.21
CA GLU A 154 -5.91 28.99 -14.48
C GLU A 154 -5.78 29.30 -15.98
#